data_AF-A0A2D3SWZ2-F1
#
_entry.id   AF-A0A2D3SWZ2-F1
#
_cell.length_a   1.000
_cell.length_b   1.000
_cell.length_c   1.000
_cell.angle_alpha   90.00
_cell.angle_beta   90.00
_cell.angle_gamma   90.00
#
_symmetry.space_group_name_H-M   'P 1'
#
loop_
_entity.id
_entity.type
_entity.pdbx_description
1 polymer ?
#
loop_
_entity_poly.entity_id
_entity_poly.type
_entity_poly.pdbx_seq_one_letter_code
_entity_poly.pdbx_strand_id
1 'polypeptide(L)'
;MSELLNEIGAILSYNEYTEKQVITMMNYLIQEGNATNPMEFITEIAKKSEKYEGTLMTMAQALRQEGRQEGIQEGIQKGKAESARTIARQLLANGVDRAIVKMSTGLSDAEMNALMGRVNSAKN
;
A
#
# COMPACT_ATOMS: atom_id res chain seq x y z
N MET A 1 9.74 17.82 -10.95
CA MET A 1 9.51 17.60 -9.50
C MET A 1 10.23 18.66 -8.66
N SER A 2 11.55 18.84 -8.80
CA SER A 2 12.30 19.88 -8.06
C SER A 2 11.85 21.32 -8.37
N GLU A 3 11.53 21.63 -9.63
CA GLU A 3 11.03 22.96 -10.04
C GLU A 3 9.68 23.28 -9.41
N LEU A 4 8.69 22.39 -9.54
CA LEU A 4 7.37 22.53 -8.91
C LEU A 4 7.45 22.67 -7.38
N LEU A 5 8.35 21.93 -6.72
CA LEU A 5 8.59 22.02 -5.28
C LEU A 5 9.11 23.41 -4.89
N ASN A 6 10.03 23.98 -5.67
CA ASN A 6 10.56 25.33 -5.42
C ASN A 6 9.50 26.41 -5.64
N GLU A 7 8.69 26.30 -6.68
CA GLU A 7 7.60 27.24 -6.96
C GLU A 7 6.55 27.23 -5.85
N ILE A 8 6.10 26.04 -5.42
CA ILE A 8 5.13 25.91 -4.33
C ILE A 8 5.71 26.43 -3.02
N GLY A 9 6.96 26.08 -2.69
CA GLY A 9 7.63 26.60 -1.50
C GLY A 9 7.71 28.13 -1.51
N ALA A 10 8.05 28.73 -2.65
CA ALA A 10 8.08 30.19 -2.81
C ALA A 10 6.68 30.81 -2.64
N ILE A 11 5.66 30.25 -3.29
CA ILE A 11 4.28 30.75 -3.20
C ILE A 11 3.75 30.68 -1.76
N LEU A 12 4.02 29.58 -1.05
CA LEU A 12 3.59 29.42 0.33
C LEU A 12 4.34 30.33 1.31
N SER A 13 5.57 30.76 0.99
CA SER A 13 6.34 31.69 1.81
C SER A 13 5.72 33.09 1.93
N TYR A 14 4.86 33.49 0.97
CA TYR A 14 4.11 34.74 1.04
C TYR A 14 2.99 34.72 2.10
N ASN A 15 2.66 33.54 2.67
CA ASN A 15 1.71 33.38 3.77
C ASN A 15 0.27 33.88 3.50
N GLU A 16 -0.10 34.11 2.23
CA GLU A 16 -1.41 34.66 1.85
C GLU A 16 -2.54 33.62 1.84
N TYR A 17 -2.20 32.32 1.90
CA TYR A 17 -3.17 31.24 1.81
C TYR A 17 -3.69 30.80 3.18
N THR A 18 -4.92 30.30 3.19
CA THR A 18 -5.48 29.59 4.35
C THR A 18 -4.96 28.16 4.38
N GLU A 19 -4.91 27.55 5.57
CA GLU A 19 -4.56 26.12 5.68
C GLU A 19 -5.46 25.24 4.80
N LYS A 20 -6.75 25.55 4.70
CA LYS A 20 -7.70 24.82 3.85
C LYS A 20 -7.30 24.88 2.36
N GLN A 21 -6.87 26.04 1.87
CA GLN A 21 -6.39 26.17 0.49
C GLN A 21 -5.12 25.35 0.26
N VAL A 22 -4.17 25.41 1.20
CA VAL A 22 -2.93 24.62 1.14
C VAL A 22 -3.23 23.12 1.15
N ILE A 23 -4.06 22.64 2.07
CA ILE A 23 -4.48 21.23 2.15
C ILE A 23 -5.13 20.79 0.85
N THR A 24 -6.05 21.59 0.30
CA THR A 24 -6.78 21.25 -0.93
C THR A 24 -5.82 21.12 -2.11
N MET A 25 -4.91 22.08 -2.28
CA MET A 25 -3.87 22.02 -3.33
C MET A 25 -2.98 20.79 -3.16
N MET A 26 -2.48 20.55 -1.95
CA MET A 26 -1.60 19.42 -1.67
C MET A 26 -2.29 18.07 -1.93
N ASN A 27 -3.55 17.91 -1.53
CA ASN A 27 -4.33 16.70 -1.80
C ASN A 27 -4.42 16.42 -3.31
N TYR A 28 -4.72 17.45 -4.11
CA TYR A 28 -4.79 17.32 -5.56
C TYR A 28 -3.43 16.91 -6.16
N LEU A 29 -2.34 17.58 -5.76
CA LEU A 29 -1.00 17.28 -6.26
C LEU A 29 -0.51 15.89 -5.88
N ILE A 30 -0.91 15.37 -4.73
CA ILE A 30 -0.54 14.03 -4.27
C ILE A 30 -1.32 12.96 -5.04
N GLN A 31 -2.62 13.17 -5.25
CA GLN A 31 -3.50 12.21 -5.92
C GLN A 31 -3.26 12.17 -7.43
N GLU A 32 -3.17 13.33 -8.07
CA GLU A 32 -3.14 13.44 -9.54
C GLU A 32 -1.76 13.80 -10.09
N GLY A 33 -0.88 14.40 -9.26
CA GLY A 33 0.41 14.94 -9.70
C GLY A 33 1.51 13.90 -9.92
N ASN A 34 1.20 12.61 -9.82
CA ASN A 34 2.12 11.49 -10.02
C ASN A 34 3.45 11.65 -9.27
N ALA A 35 3.39 12.19 -8.05
CA ALA A 35 4.57 12.38 -7.23
C ALA A 35 5.16 11.01 -6.86
N THR A 36 6.36 10.71 -7.37
CA THR A 36 7.06 9.44 -7.11
C THR A 36 7.33 9.21 -5.62
N ASN A 37 7.41 10.30 -4.83
CA ASN A 37 7.54 10.26 -3.38
C ASN A 37 6.72 11.38 -2.72
N PRO A 38 5.41 11.19 -2.48
CA PRO A 38 4.54 12.22 -1.91
C PRO A 38 5.01 12.68 -0.51
N MET A 39 5.58 11.75 0.26
CA MET A 39 6.07 12.03 1.60
C MET A 39 7.27 12.97 1.63
N GLU A 40 8.24 12.75 0.74
CA GLU A 40 9.38 13.65 0.58
C GLU A 40 8.92 15.02 0.08
N PHE A 41 8.02 15.04 -0.90
CA PHE A 41 7.44 16.28 -1.42
C PHE A 41 6.78 17.15 -0.33
N ILE A 42 5.91 16.57 0.50
CA ILE A 42 5.25 17.28 1.61
C ILE A 42 6.27 17.77 2.62
N THR A 43 7.26 16.93 2.96
CA THR A 43 8.27 17.26 3.98
C THR A 43 9.15 18.42 3.52
N GLU A 44 9.53 18.45 2.25
CA GLU A 44 10.35 19.52 1.69
C GLU A 44 9.60 20.85 1.58
N ILE A 45 8.29 20.81 1.27
CA ILE A 45 7.46 22.03 1.31
C ILE A 45 7.29 22.52 2.74
N ALA A 46 7.06 21.61 3.70
CA ALA A 46 6.92 21.96 5.12
C ALA A 46 8.15 22.71 5.66
N LYS A 47 9.36 22.24 5.35
CA LYS A 47 10.62 22.89 5.73
C LYS A 47 10.77 24.33 5.23
N LYS A 48 10.15 24.65 4.08
CA LYS A 48 10.22 25.97 3.44
C LYS A 48 9.08 26.89 3.85
N SER A 49 8.15 26.40 4.68
CA SER A 49 6.87 27.03 4.94
C SER A 49 6.57 27.06 6.44
N GLU A 50 7.15 28.01 7.14
CA GLU A 50 7.00 28.18 8.60
C GLU A 50 5.52 28.17 9.06
N LYS A 51 4.65 28.90 8.36
CA LYS A 51 3.21 28.98 8.70
C LYS A 51 2.46 27.66 8.56
N TYR A 52 2.79 26.85 7.54
CA TYR A 52 2.06 25.62 7.21
C TYR A 52 2.79 24.34 7.61
N GLU A 53 3.96 24.43 8.26
CA GLU A 53 4.78 23.28 8.62
C GLU A 53 3.96 22.23 9.40
N GLY A 54 3.27 22.65 10.47
CA GLY A 54 2.45 21.75 11.28
C GLY A 54 1.32 21.10 10.49
N THR A 55 0.64 21.86 9.63
CA THR A 55 -0.43 21.36 8.76
C THR A 55 0.09 20.30 7.80
N LEU A 56 1.19 20.60 7.10
CA LEU A 56 1.81 19.70 6.12
C LEU A 56 2.39 18.45 6.79
N MET A 57 3.03 18.59 7.95
CA MET A 57 3.54 17.44 8.71
C MET A 57 2.42 16.53 9.21
N THR A 58 1.27 17.09 9.59
CA THR A 58 0.06 16.32 9.94
C THR A 58 -0.45 15.54 8.73
N MET A 59 -0.50 16.15 7.54
CA MET A 59 -0.85 15.45 6.30
C MET A 59 0.12 14.30 6.01
N ALA A 60 1.43 14.54 6.17
CA ALA A 60 2.46 13.53 5.98
C ALA A 60 2.30 12.35 6.97
N GLN A 61 1.93 12.62 8.21
CA GLN A 61 1.63 11.58 9.20
C GLN A 61 0.39 10.75 8.82
N ALA A 62 -0.68 11.41 8.37
CA ALA A 62 -1.90 10.74 7.94
C ALA A 62 -1.63 9.77 6.78
N LEU A 63 -0.91 10.21 5.75
CA LEU A 63 -0.56 9.38 4.60
C LEU A 63 0.30 8.17 4.98
N ARG A 64 1.28 8.34 5.89
CA ARG A 64 2.06 7.20 6.41
C ARG A 64 1.20 6.21 7.16
N GLN A 65 0.23 6.69 7.93
CA GLN A 65 -0.63 5.83 8.73
C GLN A 65 -1.59 5.03 7.83
N GLU A 66 -2.14 5.67 6.80
CA GLU A 66 -2.97 5.02 5.78
C GLU A 66 -2.19 3.92 5.04
N GLY A 67 -1.02 4.25 4.48
CA GLY A 67 -0.20 3.26 3.77
C GLY A 67 0.26 2.10 4.67
N ARG A 68 0.51 2.35 5.97
CA ARG A 68 0.78 1.27 6.94
C ARG A 68 -0.43 0.37 7.14
N GLN A 69 -1.62 0.94 7.27
CA GLN A 69 -2.86 0.16 7.47
C GLN A 69 -3.16 -0.70 6.24
N GLU A 70 -3.07 -0.14 5.04
CA GLU A 70 -3.23 -0.88 3.78
C GLU A 70 -2.20 -1.99 3.67
N GLY A 71 -0.92 -1.70 3.91
CA GLY A 71 0.16 -2.68 3.87
C GLY A 71 -0.04 -3.84 4.87
N ILE A 72 -0.53 -3.55 6.08
CA ILE A 72 -0.87 -4.59 7.07
C ILE A 72 -2.03 -5.44 6.57
N GLN A 73 -3.10 -4.83 6.05
CA GLN A 73 -4.26 -5.56 5.54
C GLN A 73 -3.88 -6.47 4.38
N GLU A 74 -3.15 -5.95 3.40
CA GLU A 74 -2.63 -6.75 2.29
C GLU A 74 -1.71 -7.87 2.77
N GLY A 75 -0.81 -7.58 3.71
CA GLY A 75 0.11 -8.54 4.29
C GLY A 75 -0.62 -9.69 4.97
N ILE A 76 -1.67 -9.39 5.75
CA ILE A 76 -2.52 -10.40 6.39
C ILE A 76 -3.25 -11.26 5.35
N GLN A 77 -3.81 -10.65 4.30
CA GLN A 77 -4.51 -11.38 3.25
C GLN A 77 -3.55 -12.31 2.48
N LYS A 78 -2.38 -11.80 2.07
CA LYS A 78 -1.33 -12.57 1.41
C LYS A 78 -0.84 -13.71 2.29
N GLY A 79 -0.56 -13.45 3.56
CA GLY A 79 -0.11 -14.45 4.53
C GLY A 79 -1.14 -15.56 4.80
N LYS A 80 -2.42 -15.21 4.90
CA LYS A 80 -3.52 -16.20 5.01
C LYS A 80 -3.60 -17.10 3.77
N ALA A 81 -3.56 -16.50 2.58
CA ALA A 81 -3.62 -17.23 1.33
C ALA A 81 -2.41 -18.18 1.15
N GLU A 82 -1.21 -17.71 1.48
CA GLU A 82 0.01 -18.52 1.42
C GLU A 82 0.02 -19.67 2.45
N SER A 83 -0.46 -19.41 3.66
CA SER A 83 -0.60 -20.43 4.70
C SER A 83 -1.59 -21.52 4.28
N ALA A 84 -2.76 -21.14 3.76
CA ALA A 84 -3.76 -22.08 3.26
C ALA A 84 -3.19 -22.97 2.14
N ARG A 85 -2.45 -22.38 1.19
CA ARG A 85 -1.77 -23.13 0.12
C ARG A 85 -0.69 -24.07 0.64
N THR A 86 0.08 -23.65 1.63
CA THR A 86 1.13 -24.47 2.24
C THR A 86 0.54 -25.70 2.94
N ILE A 87 -0.49 -25.49 3.76
CA ILE A 87 -1.23 -26.58 4.42
C ILE A 87 -1.84 -27.51 3.37
N ALA A 88 -2.47 -26.97 2.32
CA ALA A 88 -3.07 -27.78 1.26
C ALA A 88 -2.04 -28.69 0.57
N ARG A 89 -0.85 -28.15 0.24
CA ARG A 89 0.24 -28.96 -0.36
C ARG A 89 0.70 -30.07 0.57
N GLN A 90 0.86 -29.78 1.86
CA GLN A 90 1.28 -30.78 2.84
C GLN A 90 0.24 -31.89 2.99
N LEU A 91 -1.04 -31.54 3.11
CA LEU A 91 -2.12 -32.52 3.22
C LEU A 91 -2.21 -33.41 1.96
N LEU A 92 -2.16 -32.80 0.76
CA LEU A 92 -2.14 -33.54 -0.50
C LEU A 92 -0.92 -34.47 -0.62
N ALA A 93 0.26 -34.00 -0.21
CA ALA A 93 1.49 -34.82 -0.23
C ALA A 93 1.39 -36.04 0.70
N ASN A 94 0.61 -35.92 1.78
CA ASN A 94 0.30 -37.02 2.70
C ASN A 94 -0.92 -37.87 2.26
N GLY A 95 -1.44 -37.66 1.04
CA GLY A 95 -2.52 -38.47 0.48
C GLY A 95 -3.91 -38.13 1.03
N VAL A 96 -4.08 -36.99 1.70
CA VAL A 96 -5.40 -36.53 2.18
C VAL A 96 -6.28 -36.19 0.97
N ASP A 97 -7.52 -36.66 1.01
CA ASP A 97 -8.48 -36.46 -0.05
C ASP A 97 -8.72 -34.96 -0.36
N ARG A 98 -8.85 -34.64 -1.64
CA ARG A 98 -9.02 -33.26 -2.14
C ARG A 98 -10.20 -32.55 -1.49
N ALA A 99 -11.32 -33.23 -1.27
CA ALA A 99 -12.51 -32.63 -0.67
C ALA A 99 -12.24 -32.25 0.79
N ILE A 100 -11.53 -33.09 1.54
CA ILE A 100 -11.10 -32.80 2.91
C ILE A 100 -10.14 -31.61 2.93
N VAL A 101 -9.13 -31.59 2.04
CA VAL A 101 -8.18 -30.47 1.94
C VAL A 101 -8.88 -29.14 1.66
N LYS A 102 -9.84 -29.12 0.71
CA LYS A 102 -10.64 -27.93 0.42
C LYS A 102 -11.42 -27.46 1.63
N MET A 103 -12.10 -28.36 2.32
CA MET A 103 -12.87 -28.04 3.51
C MET A 103 -11.98 -27.47 4.63
N SER A 104 -10.79 -28.03 4.83
CA SER A 104 -9.87 -27.59 5.89
C SER A 104 -9.13 -26.27 5.59
N THR A 105 -8.90 -25.96 4.32
CA THR A 105 -8.09 -24.79 3.91
C THR A 105 -8.91 -23.63 3.36
N GLY A 106 -10.19 -23.86 3.03
CA GLY A 106 -11.08 -22.87 2.43
C GLY A 106 -10.73 -22.52 0.98
N LEU A 107 -9.84 -23.28 0.33
CA LEU A 107 -9.42 -23.02 -1.05
C LEU A 107 -10.53 -23.35 -2.04
N SER A 108 -10.65 -22.50 -3.06
CA SER A 108 -11.54 -22.73 -4.20
C SER A 108 -11.05 -23.87 -5.10
N ASP A 109 -11.92 -24.37 -5.99
CA ASP A 109 -11.50 -25.36 -6.99
C ASP A 109 -10.43 -24.84 -7.94
N ALA A 110 -10.49 -23.56 -8.30
CA ALA A 110 -9.50 -22.91 -9.15
C ALA A 110 -8.12 -22.91 -8.46
N GLU A 111 -8.08 -22.56 -7.17
CA GLU A 111 -6.83 -22.56 -6.40
C GLU A 111 -6.28 -23.96 -6.20
N MET A 112 -7.14 -24.95 -5.92
CA MET A 112 -6.71 -26.35 -5.83
C MET A 112 -6.16 -26.89 -7.14
N ASN A 113 -6.80 -26.56 -8.27
CA ASN A 113 -6.31 -26.95 -9.60
C ASN A 113 -4.95 -26.31 -9.89
N ALA A 114 -4.78 -25.02 -9.57
CA ALA A 114 -3.51 -24.32 -9.73
C ALA A 114 -2.38 -24.92 -8.86
N LEU A 115 -2.70 -25.40 -7.66
CA LEU A 115 -1.75 -26.10 -6.80
C LEU A 115 -1.33 -27.46 -7.38
N MET A 116 -2.28 -28.28 -7.84
CA MET A 116 -1.99 -29.62 -8.36
C MET A 116 -1.30 -29.62 -9.73
N GLY A 117 -1.61 -28.64 -10.59
CA GLY A 117 -0.90 -28.45 -11.87
C GLY A 117 0.61 -28.22 -11.67
N ARG A 118 1.00 -27.62 -10.54
CA ARG A 118 2.41 -27.37 -10.16
C ARG A 118 3.07 -28.57 -9.46
N VAL A 119 2.29 -29.43 -8.79
CA VAL A 119 2.81 -30.65 -8.14
C VAL A 119 3.17 -31.72 -9.18
N ASN A 120 2.40 -31.84 -10.26
CA ASN A 120 2.67 -32.82 -11.32
C ASN A 120 3.83 -32.43 -12.25
N SER A 121 4.18 -31.14 -12.32
CA SER A 121 5.33 -30.65 -13.11
C SER A 121 6.66 -30.74 -12.36
N ALA A 122 6.66 -30.97 -11.03
CA ALA A 122 7.87 -31.17 -10.23
C ALA A 122 8.27 -32.66 -10.09
N LYS A 123 7.49 -33.59 -10.68
CA LYS A 123 7.73 -35.04 -10.63
C LYS A 123 8.16 -35.65 -11.99
N ASN A 124 8.28 -34.85 -13.04
CA ASN A 124 8.78 -35.27 -14.36
C ASN A 124 10.15 -34.66 -14.64
#